data_AF-A0A7K4CP61-F1
#
_entry.id   AF-A0A7K4CP61-F1
#
_cell.length_a   1.000
_cell.length_b   1.000
_cell.length_c   1.000
_cell.angle_alpha   90.00
_cell.angle_beta   90.00
_cell.angle_gamma   90.00
#
_symmetry.space_group_name_H-M   'P 1'
#
loop_
_entity.id
_entity.type
_entity.pdbx_description
1 polymer ?
#
loop_
_entity_poly.entity_id
_entity_poly.type
_entity_poly.pdbx_seq_one_letter_code
_entity_poly.pdbx_strand_id
1 'polypeptide(L)'
;MGDKVKNVVLKDPSLQHFFLSPLAVTELIYLVARTAGFPAARQQVDGFVKVFTICDEKDLRIEAARIKTSLALSLADCYTLAIGSLRGSPVYFKREAEFDAILNKGPLPFPIDLRFIDDL
;
A
#
# COMPACT_ATOMS: atom_id res chain seq x y z
N MET A 1 -15.25 -8.19 1.34
CA MET A 1 -13.83 -7.85 1.64
C MET A 1 -13.67 -6.34 1.88
N GLY A 2 -14.18 -5.46 1.01
CA GLY A 2 -14.12 -4.00 1.22
C GLY A 2 -14.74 -3.50 2.53
N ASP A 3 -15.89 -4.04 2.93
CA ASP A 3 -16.56 -3.62 4.18
C ASP A 3 -15.79 -4.00 5.45
N LYS A 4 -15.05 -5.12 5.42
CA LYS A 4 -14.20 -5.55 6.55
C LYS A 4 -13.04 -4.58 6.76
N VAL A 5 -12.29 -4.24 5.71
CA VAL A 5 -11.19 -3.25 5.79
C VAL A 5 -11.68 -1.91 6.30
N LYS A 6 -12.82 -1.44 5.76
CA LYS A 6 -13.42 -0.18 6.18
C LYS A 6 -13.80 -0.19 7.66
N ASN A 7 -14.29 -1.31 8.19
CA ASN A 7 -14.73 -1.40 9.57
C ASN A 7 -13.60 -1.72 10.57
N VAL A 8 -12.59 -2.47 10.17
CA VAL A 8 -11.50 -2.92 11.05
C VAL A 8 -10.32 -1.98 11.02
N VAL A 9 -9.99 -1.39 9.87
CA VAL A 9 -8.79 -0.53 9.72
C VAL A 9 -9.18 0.94 9.68
N LEU A 10 -10.11 1.32 8.79
CA LEU A 10 -10.45 2.74 8.59
C LEU A 10 -11.34 3.32 9.70
N LYS A 11 -11.97 2.48 10.53
CA LYS A 11 -12.78 2.90 11.68
C LYS A 11 -12.12 2.63 13.02
N ASP A 12 -10.92 2.06 13.04
CA ASP A 12 -10.18 1.87 14.29
C ASP A 12 -9.78 3.24 14.85
N PRO A 13 -10.28 3.66 16.02
CA PRO A 13 -9.97 4.97 16.59
C PRO A 13 -8.50 5.14 16.99
N SER A 14 -7.74 4.03 17.08
CA SER A 14 -6.29 4.06 17.29
C SER A 14 -5.51 4.38 16.00
N LEU A 15 -6.13 4.21 14.83
CA LEU A 15 -5.54 4.50 13.53
C LEU A 15 -6.08 5.84 13.01
N GLN A 16 -5.31 6.91 13.22
CA GLN A 16 -5.76 8.28 12.91
C GLN A 16 -5.18 8.85 11.61
N HIS A 17 -4.08 8.28 11.12
CA HIS A 17 -3.35 8.78 9.97
C HIS A 17 -3.05 7.66 8.99
N PHE A 18 -3.61 7.76 7.79
CA PHE A 18 -3.38 6.81 6.71
C PHE A 18 -2.47 7.43 5.66
N PHE A 19 -1.59 6.61 5.09
CA PHE A 19 -0.60 7.04 4.11
C PHE A 19 -0.72 6.23 2.84
N LEU A 20 -0.46 6.87 1.70
CA LEU A 20 -0.35 6.20 0.40
C LEU A 20 0.84 6.73 -0.37
N SER A 21 1.42 5.86 -1.20
CA SER A 21 2.40 6.27 -2.18
C SER A 21 1.70 6.80 -3.44
N PRO A 22 2.33 7.73 -4.19
CA PRO A 22 1.77 8.20 -5.45
C PRO A 22 1.69 7.08 -6.50
N LEU A 23 2.53 6.05 -6.39
CA LEU A 23 2.48 4.86 -7.25
C LEU A 23 1.23 4.02 -6.96
N ALA A 24 0.90 3.80 -5.69
CA ALA A 24 -0.33 3.09 -5.31
C ALA A 24 -1.58 3.86 -5.75
N VAL A 25 -1.56 5.19 -5.67
CA VAL A 25 -2.65 6.03 -6.21
C VAL A 25 -2.76 5.88 -7.73
N THR A 26 -1.64 5.89 -8.44
CA THR A 26 -1.59 5.72 -9.90
C THR A 26 -2.14 4.36 -10.32
N GLU A 27 -1.73 3.29 -9.63
CA GLU A 27 -2.21 1.94 -9.86
C GLU A 27 -3.72 1.83 -9.59
N LEU A 28 -4.20 2.42 -8.50
CA LEU A 28 -5.63 2.44 -8.19
C LEU A 28 -6.44 3.14 -9.29
N ILE A 29 -5.99 4.30 -9.78
CA ILE A 29 -6.63 5.00 -10.90
C ILE A 29 -6.66 4.11 -12.14
N TYR A 30 -5.54 3.46 -12.48
CA TYR A 30 -5.45 2.55 -13.62
C TYR A 30 -6.44 1.38 -13.50
N LEU A 31 -6.46 0.69 -12.35
CA LEU A 31 -7.34 -0.45 -12.12
C LEU A 31 -8.83 -0.08 -12.24
N VAL A 32 -9.23 1.04 -11.65
CA VAL A 32 -10.61 1.54 -11.78
C VAL A 32 -10.91 1.96 -13.22
N ALA A 33 -9.97 2.65 -13.88
CA ALA A 33 -10.14 3.13 -15.26
C ALA A 33 -10.33 1.99 -16.27
N ARG A 34 -9.73 0.82 -16.04
CA ARG A 34 -9.94 -0.37 -16.90
C ARG A 34 -11.38 -0.86 -16.94
N THR A 35 -12.18 -0.54 -15.93
CA THR A 35 -13.57 -1.01 -15.81
C THR A 35 -14.58 0.11 -16.03
N ALA A 36 -14.30 1.32 -15.54
CA ALA A 36 -15.22 2.45 -15.55
C ALA A 36 -14.83 3.59 -16.51
N GLY A 37 -13.65 3.52 -17.13
CA GLY A 37 -13.08 4.61 -17.92
C GLY A 37 -12.38 5.68 -17.06
N PHE A 38 -11.47 6.43 -17.68
CA PHE A 38 -10.60 7.37 -16.96
C PHE A 38 -11.33 8.51 -16.23
N PRO A 39 -12.35 9.20 -16.81
CA PRO A 39 -13.03 10.29 -16.10
C PRO A 39 -13.74 9.82 -14.82
N ALA A 40 -14.44 8.69 -14.89
CA ALA A 40 -15.14 8.11 -13.74
C ALA A 40 -14.14 7.62 -12.68
N ALA A 41 -13.05 6.98 -13.10
CA ALA A 41 -11.99 6.53 -12.20
C ALA A 41 -11.36 7.68 -11.43
N ARG A 42 -11.02 8.78 -12.13
CA ARG A 42 -10.45 9.97 -11.47
C ARG A 42 -11.39 10.51 -10.40
N GLN A 43 -12.67 10.70 -10.70
CA GLN A 43 -13.65 11.20 -9.73
C GLN A 43 -13.79 10.27 -8.52
N GLN A 44 -13.87 8.96 -8.75
CA GLN A 44 -14.01 7.97 -7.68
C GLN A 44 -12.77 7.90 -6.79
N VAL A 45 -11.59 7.85 -7.39
CA VAL A 45 -10.32 7.74 -6.65
C VAL A 45 -10.01 9.04 -5.91
N ASP A 46 -10.24 10.21 -6.52
CA ASP A 46 -10.07 11.51 -5.85
C ASP A 46 -10.95 11.62 -4.59
N GLY A 47 -12.13 10.99 -4.57
CA GLY A 47 -12.98 10.91 -3.38
C GLY A 47 -12.38 10.00 -2.30
N PHE A 48 -11.87 8.83 -2.70
CA PHE A 48 -11.30 7.84 -1.79
C PHE A 48 -9.98 8.30 -1.14
N VAL A 49 -9.08 8.91 -1.91
CA VAL A 49 -7.74 9.26 -1.43
C VAL A 49 -7.71 10.42 -0.43
N LYS A 50 -8.82 11.16 -0.27
CA LYS A 50 -8.93 12.30 0.66
C LYS A 50 -8.66 11.96 2.13
N VAL A 51 -8.87 10.71 2.53
CA VAL A 51 -8.61 10.25 3.90
C VAL A 51 -7.14 9.86 4.13
N PHE A 52 -6.33 9.90 3.08
CA PHE A 52 -4.91 9.53 3.11
C PHE A 52 -4.04 10.76 2.91
N THR A 53 -2.91 10.78 3.61
CA THR A 53 -1.79 11.65 3.26
C THR A 53 -0.98 10.98 2.16
N ILE A 54 -0.97 11.57 0.97
CA ILE A 54 -0.12 11.09 -0.12
C ILE A 54 1.32 11.54 0.15
N CYS A 55 2.24 10.60 0.30
CA CYS A 55 3.65 10.89 0.51
C CYS A 55 4.30 11.43 -0.78
N ASP A 56 5.34 12.25 -0.64
CA ASP A 56 6.12 12.70 -1.78
C ASP A 56 6.95 11.51 -2.32
N GLU A 57 6.90 11.30 -3.63
CA GLU A 57 7.70 10.29 -4.33
C GLU A 57 9.18 10.40 -3.95
N LYS A 58 9.66 11.64 -3.87
CA LYS A 58 11.07 11.94 -3.69
C LYS A 58 11.61 11.45 -2.35
N ASP A 59 10.73 11.37 -1.34
CA ASP A 59 11.07 10.96 0.02
C ASP A 59 11.11 9.43 0.13
N LEU A 60 10.46 8.72 -0.80
CA LEU A 60 10.32 7.27 -0.80
C LEU A 60 11.32 6.56 -1.72
N ARG A 61 11.74 7.21 -2.82
CA ARG A 61 12.41 6.53 -3.95
C ARG A 61 13.66 5.73 -3.58
N ILE A 62 14.50 6.26 -2.69
CA ILE A 62 15.76 5.60 -2.30
C ILE A 62 15.46 4.35 -1.48
N GLU A 63 14.53 4.44 -0.54
CA GLU A 63 14.13 3.32 0.29
C GLU A 63 13.37 2.26 -0.51
N ALA A 64 12.47 2.67 -1.41
CA ALA A 64 11.77 1.77 -2.31
C ALA A 64 12.73 1.01 -3.23
N ALA A 65 13.76 1.68 -3.76
CA ALA A 65 14.81 1.04 -4.55
C ALA A 65 15.58 0.00 -3.72
N ARG A 66 15.96 0.34 -2.49
CA ARG A 66 16.63 -0.57 -1.54
C ARG A 66 15.77 -1.80 -1.22
N ILE A 67 14.46 -1.62 -1.08
CA ILE A 67 13.52 -2.72 -0.86
C ILE A 67 13.44 -3.60 -2.11
N LYS A 68 13.31 -3.01 -3.30
CA LYS A 68 13.21 -3.71 -4.58
C LYS A 68 14.44 -4.55 -4.93
N THR A 69 15.64 -4.15 -4.50
CA THR A 69 16.85 -4.96 -4.70
C THR A 69 16.87 -6.22 -3.84
N SER A 70 16.11 -6.23 -2.73
CA SER A 70 16.04 -7.37 -1.82
C SER A 70 14.78 -8.21 -2.02
N LEU A 71 13.69 -7.60 -2.47
CA LEU A 71 12.38 -8.22 -2.63
C LEU A 71 11.91 -8.10 -4.08
N ALA A 72 11.54 -9.23 -4.68
CA ALA A 72 11.02 -9.28 -6.04
C ALA A 72 9.53 -8.89 -6.12
N LEU A 73 9.17 -7.69 -5.65
CA LEU A 73 7.81 -7.13 -5.65
C LEU A 73 7.63 -6.03 -6.70
N SER A 74 6.39 -5.62 -6.99
CA SER A 74 6.16 -4.45 -7.85
C SER A 74 6.78 -3.17 -7.25
N LEU A 75 7.01 -2.14 -8.08
CA LEU A 75 7.46 -0.84 -7.57
C LEU A 75 6.41 -0.19 -6.67
N ALA A 76 5.12 -0.33 -6.98
CA ALA A 76 4.06 0.22 -6.14
C ALA A 76 4.09 -0.38 -4.73
N ASP A 77 4.28 -1.69 -4.62
CA ASP A 77 4.42 -2.39 -3.33
C ASP A 77 5.68 -1.95 -2.59
N CYS A 78 6.80 -1.81 -3.30
CA CYS A 78 8.05 -1.34 -2.71
C CYS A 78 7.93 0.08 -2.14
N TYR A 79 7.20 0.98 -2.80
CA TYR A 79 6.93 2.33 -2.28
C TYR A 79 6.01 2.29 -1.05
N THR A 80 5.02 1.40 -1.04
CA THR A 80 4.14 1.22 0.12
C THR A 80 4.89 0.62 1.32
N LEU A 81 5.80 -0.33 1.10
CA LEU A 81 6.72 -0.83 2.13
C LEU A 81 7.71 0.24 2.61
N ALA A 82 8.20 1.11 1.71
CA ALA A 82 9.07 2.22 2.07
C ALA A 82 8.41 3.20 3.04
N ILE A 83 7.10 3.45 2.91
CA ILE A 83 6.34 4.24 3.88
C ILE A 83 6.41 3.60 5.26
N GLY A 84 6.14 2.30 5.37
CA GLY A 84 6.21 1.57 6.64
C GLY A 84 7.60 1.61 7.27
N SER A 85 8.63 1.36 6.46
CA SER A 85 10.03 1.40 6.89
C SER A 85 10.43 2.78 7.43
N LEU A 86 10.12 3.85 6.71
CA LEU A 86 10.53 5.22 7.07
C LEU A 86 9.73 5.81 8.23
N ARG A 87 8.47 5.40 8.39
CA ARG A 87 7.54 5.97 9.38
C ARG A 87 7.31 5.09 10.60
N GLY A 88 7.80 3.85 10.59
CA GLY A 88 7.52 2.87 11.65
C GLY A 88 6.03 2.53 11.76
N SER A 89 5.27 2.65 10.67
CA SER A 89 3.83 2.39 10.65
C SER A 89 3.53 0.98 10.11
N PRO A 90 2.49 0.30 10.60
CA PRO A 90 2.04 -0.95 10.00
C PRO A 90 1.64 -0.73 8.55
N VAL A 91 1.97 -1.70 7.70
CA VAL A 91 1.64 -1.69 6.27
C VAL A 91 0.63 -2.78 6.00
N TYR A 92 -0.50 -2.40 5.40
CA TYR A 92 -1.57 -3.34 5.08
C TYR A 92 -1.53 -3.69 3.59
N PHE A 93 -1.41 -4.97 3.30
CA PHE A 93 -1.52 -5.51 1.95
C PHE A 93 -2.65 -6.51 1.85
N LYS A 94 -3.16 -6.70 0.65
CA LYS A 94 -3.87 -7.93 0.33
C LYS A 94 -2.83 -9.05 0.20
N ARG A 95 -3.12 -10.24 0.71
CA ARG A 95 -2.25 -11.40 0.56
C ARG A 95 -2.24 -11.83 -0.91
N GLU A 96 -1.05 -11.89 -1.49
CA GLU A 96 -0.80 -12.30 -2.86
C GLU A 96 0.34 -13.31 -2.91
N ALA A 97 0.38 -14.15 -3.94
CA ALA A 97 1.34 -15.24 -4.06
C ALA A 97 2.80 -14.76 -4.02
N GLU A 98 3.07 -13.53 -4.48
CA GLU A 98 4.40 -12.92 -4.43
C GLU A 98 4.87 -12.70 -2.98
N PHE A 99 3.97 -12.27 -2.09
CA PHE A 99 4.27 -12.11 -0.67
C PHE A 99 4.52 -13.46 0.01
N ASP A 100 3.70 -14.47 -0.29
CA ASP A 100 3.92 -15.82 0.28
C ASP A 100 5.28 -16.38 -0.19
N ALA A 101 5.64 -16.21 -1.46
CA ALA A 101 6.93 -16.63 -2.00
C ALA A 101 8.12 -15.92 -1.33
N ILE A 102 7.95 -14.67 -0.89
CA ILE A 102 8.96 -13.92 -0.14
C ILE A 102 9.05 -14.42 1.31
N LEU A 103 7.92 -14.51 2.00
CA LEU A 103 7.88 -14.89 3.42
C LEU A 103 8.30 -16.35 3.64
N ASN A 104 8.10 -17.22 2.66
CA ASN A 104 8.60 -18.61 2.69
C ASN A 104 10.13 -18.70 2.63
N LYS A 105 10.83 -17.66 2.16
CA LYS A 105 12.31 -17.60 2.16
C LYS A 105 12.89 -17.14 3.50
N GLY A 106 12.05 -16.70 4.43
CA GLY A 106 12.44 -16.19 5.74
C GLY A 106 11.78 -14.85 6.08
N PRO A 107 12.12 -14.27 7.24
CA PRO A 107 11.61 -12.97 7.63
C PRO A 107 12.07 -11.87 6.67
N LEU A 108 11.31 -10.77 6.62
CA LEU A 108 11.68 -9.61 5.81
C LEU A 108 13.05 -9.07 6.27
N PRO A 109 13.92 -8.64 5.35
CA PRO A 109 15.24 -8.10 5.69
C PRO A 109 15.19 -6.68 6.29
N PHE A 110 13.99 -6.16 6.57
CA PHE A 110 13.73 -4.80 7.02
C PHE A 110 12.71 -4.82 8.17
N PRO A 111 12.79 -3.87 9.13
CA PRO A 111 11.89 -3.80 10.27
C PRO A 111 10.53 -3.19 9.86
N ILE A 112 9.73 -3.95 9.09
CA ILE A 112 8.41 -3.55 8.61
C ILE A 112 7.36 -4.42 9.29
N ASP A 113 6.39 -3.80 9.97
CA ASP A 113 5.18 -4.45 10.46
C ASP A 113 4.23 -4.67 9.28
N LEU A 114 4.40 -5.81 8.59
CA LEU A 114 3.56 -6.22 7.47
C LEU A 114 2.32 -6.96 7.99
N ARG A 115 1.14 -6.45 7.64
CA ARG A 115 -0.16 -7.06 7.98
C ARG A 115 -0.95 -7.35 6.72
N PHE A 116 -1.68 -8.45 6.72
CA PHE A 116 -2.58 -8.80 5.62
C PHE A 116 -4.02 -8.49 5.98
N ILE A 117 -4.72 -7.87 5.03
CA ILE A 117 -6.15 -7.58 5.12
C ILE A 117 -6.96 -8.87 5.26
N ASP A 118 -6.49 -9.96 4.65
CA ASP A 118 -7.14 -11.28 4.66
C ASP A 118 -7.16 -11.92 6.05
N ASP A 119 -6.27 -11.48 6.95
CA ASP A 119 -6.16 -11.96 8.33
C ASP A 119 -7.04 -11.14 9.31
N LEU A 120 -7.84 -10.19 8.81
CA LEU A 120 -8.75 -9.30 9.57
C LEU A 120 -10.22 -9.78 9.66
#